data_AF-A0A3A0D3V6-F1
#
_entry.id   AF-A0A3A0D3V6-F1
#
_cell.length_a   1.000
_cell.length_b   1.000
_cell.length_c   1.000
_cell.angle_alpha   90.00
_cell.angle_beta   90.00
_cell.angle_gamma   90.00
#
_symmetry.space_group_name_H-M   'P 1'
#
loop_
_entity.id
_entity.type
_entity.pdbx_description
1 polymer ?
#
loop_
_entity_poly.entity_id
_entity_poly.type
_entity_poly.pdbx_seq_one_letter_code
_entity_poly.pdbx_strand_id
1 'polypeptide(L)'
;MFLFPDTKDIVIAGPAEGYLSDPTGRTIGIETGRAVVQLEDLVVALRAFGPSAKGPAVIGCSIDPTKEGLVNLQKALVEVGRKMRTKPTPQQANDVANHLRDALGLQNVTVNGVSPKTHFAKVLVEADYKMKLIGIGMDTKPVKNMVSYVDVANPAAVSRNALKRWFFVPNYECVRVADDHEAMELVGDGVKLVGEDEVVGGDGNRTQTGTADAGSKKFTDSFTKAYPEIARRATVYGELRNLIDLSVA
;
A
#
# COMPACT_ATOMS: atom_id res chain seq x y z
N MET A 1 9.84 9.18 19.52
CA MET A 1 10.61 8.22 20.34
C MET A 1 11.49 9.00 21.29
N PHE A 2 11.55 8.59 22.54
CA PHE A 2 12.44 9.13 23.56
C PHE A 2 13.39 8.04 24.04
N LEU A 3 14.62 8.44 24.33
CA LEU A 3 15.64 7.63 24.97
C LEU A 3 15.80 8.18 26.38
N PHE A 4 15.75 7.30 27.39
CA PHE A 4 16.02 7.67 28.78
C PHE A 4 17.34 6.99 29.18
N PRO A 5 18.49 7.66 29.05
CA PRO A 5 19.80 7.00 29.22
C PRO A 5 20.02 6.43 30.62
N ASP A 6 19.51 7.11 31.65
CA ASP A 6 19.66 6.71 33.05
C ASP A 6 18.99 5.35 33.34
N THR A 7 17.82 5.12 32.76
CA THR A 7 17.06 3.86 32.93
C THR A 7 17.30 2.88 31.80
N LYS A 8 17.94 3.31 30.71
CA LYS A 8 18.12 2.57 29.44
C LYS A 8 16.80 2.20 28.78
N ASP A 9 15.77 3.03 28.98
CA ASP A 9 14.46 2.82 28.38
C ASP A 9 14.35 3.50 27.02
N ILE A 10 13.67 2.82 26.10
CA ILE A 10 13.18 3.41 24.85
C ILE A 10 11.67 3.59 25.02
N VAL A 11 11.20 4.82 24.88
CA VAL A 11 9.78 5.15 25.01
C VAL A 11 9.22 5.56 23.65
N ILE A 12 8.21 4.81 23.22
CA ILE A 12 7.39 5.16 22.06
C ILE A 12 6.25 6.03 22.57
N ALA A 13 6.20 7.25 22.04
CA ALA A 13 5.23 8.25 22.44
C ALA A 13 4.44 8.73 21.22
N GLY A 14 3.17 9.02 21.44
CA GLY A 14 2.24 9.52 20.45
C GLY A 14 0.90 9.86 21.10
N PRO A 15 -0.06 10.38 20.33
CA PRO A 15 -1.42 10.59 20.81
C PRO A 15 -2.00 9.30 21.40
N ALA A 16 -2.63 9.41 22.56
CA ALA A 16 -3.27 8.30 23.25
C ALA A 16 -4.72 8.67 23.59
N GLU A 17 -5.61 7.70 23.42
CA GLU A 17 -7.05 7.81 23.67
C GLU A 17 -7.61 6.42 23.98
N GLY A 18 -8.87 6.34 24.42
CA GLY A 18 -9.57 5.06 24.51
C GLY A 18 -9.77 4.43 23.13
N TYR A 19 -9.83 3.10 23.05
CA TYR A 19 -9.99 2.37 21.79
C TYR A 19 -11.15 1.36 21.83
N LEU A 20 -11.69 1.05 20.65
CA LEU A 20 -12.74 0.04 20.43
C LEU A 20 -12.48 -0.77 19.17
N SER A 21 -13.17 -1.90 19.01
CA SER A 21 -13.19 -2.65 17.76
C SER A 21 -14.29 -2.12 16.83
N ASP A 22 -13.91 -1.78 15.60
CA ASP A 22 -14.85 -1.40 14.55
C ASP A 22 -15.65 -2.63 14.04
N PRO A 23 -16.71 -2.44 13.22
CA PRO A 23 -17.48 -3.56 12.67
C PRO A 23 -16.69 -4.53 11.78
N THR A 24 -15.48 -4.16 11.35
CA THR A 24 -14.55 -5.02 10.61
C THR A 24 -13.61 -5.81 11.52
N GLY A 25 -13.73 -5.62 12.84
CA GLY A 25 -12.91 -6.27 13.86
C GLY A 25 -11.56 -5.59 14.10
N ARG A 26 -11.34 -4.37 13.57
CA ARG A 26 -10.08 -3.63 13.73
C ARG A 26 -10.14 -2.66 14.90
N THR A 27 -9.01 -2.46 15.57
CA THR A 27 -8.94 -1.58 16.74
C THR A 27 -8.68 -0.13 16.32
N ILE A 28 -9.58 0.77 16.70
CA ILE A 28 -9.53 2.21 16.40
C ILE A 28 -9.69 3.06 17.66
N GLY A 29 -9.14 4.28 17.64
CA GLY A 29 -9.37 5.30 18.66
C GLY A 29 -10.83 5.78 18.66
N ILE A 30 -11.40 5.97 19.85
CA ILE A 30 -12.82 6.34 20.04
C ILE A 30 -13.12 7.77 19.54
N GLU A 31 -12.21 8.70 19.78
CA GLU A 31 -12.36 10.11 19.44
C GLU A 31 -11.89 10.38 18.01
N THR A 32 -10.73 9.85 17.62
CA THR A 32 -10.12 10.18 16.32
C THR A 32 -10.51 9.22 15.19
N GLY A 33 -10.97 8.01 15.51
CA GLY A 33 -11.18 6.94 14.55
C GLY A 33 -9.90 6.42 13.89
N ARG A 34 -8.71 6.77 14.41
CA ARG A 34 -7.43 6.34 13.85
C ARG A 34 -7.10 4.91 14.26
N ALA A 35 -6.40 4.19 13.39
CA ALA A 35 -5.86 2.87 13.70
C ALA A 35 -4.90 2.93 14.89
N VAL A 36 -5.05 1.99 15.82
CA VAL A 36 -4.19 1.91 17.01
C VAL A 36 -2.91 1.15 16.69
N VAL A 37 -1.79 1.57 17.29
CA VAL A 37 -0.53 0.83 17.24
C VAL A 37 -0.68 -0.47 18.04
N GLN A 38 -0.43 -1.60 17.40
CA GLN A 38 -0.54 -2.91 18.05
C GLN A 38 0.81 -3.40 18.56
N LEU A 39 0.82 -3.98 19.77
CA LEU A 39 2.03 -4.53 20.38
C LEU A 39 2.65 -5.64 19.52
N GLU A 40 1.83 -6.49 18.90
CA GLU A 40 2.35 -7.57 18.05
C GLU A 40 3.12 -7.04 16.83
N ASP A 41 2.69 -5.92 16.24
CA ASP A 41 3.35 -5.29 15.10
C ASP A 41 4.65 -4.60 15.51
N LEU A 42 4.68 -3.94 16.68
CA LEU A 42 5.91 -3.40 17.27
C LEU A 42 6.94 -4.51 17.49
N VAL A 43 6.53 -5.65 18.04
CA VAL A 43 7.42 -6.80 18.25
C VAL A 43 7.95 -7.34 16.91
N VAL A 44 7.14 -7.34 15.85
CA VAL A 44 7.59 -7.74 14.51
C VAL A 44 8.64 -6.76 13.96
N ALA A 45 8.41 -5.46 14.07
CA ALA A 45 9.37 -4.44 13.63
C ALA A 45 10.71 -4.54 14.39
N LEU A 46 10.66 -4.64 15.72
CA LEU A 46 11.86 -4.81 16.56
C LEU A 46 12.63 -6.10 16.23
N ARG A 47 11.95 -7.19 15.88
CA ARG A 47 12.60 -8.44 15.45
C ARG A 47 13.21 -8.33 14.06
N ALA A 48 12.58 -7.57 13.17
CA ALA A 48 13.10 -7.34 11.82
C ALA A 48 14.44 -6.57 11.88
N PHE A 49 14.55 -5.57 12.76
CA PHE A 49 15.75 -4.72 12.92
C PHE A 49 16.47 -4.92 14.26
N GLY A 50 16.50 -6.15 14.78
CA GLY A 50 17.12 -6.42 16.07
C GLY A 50 18.61 -6.04 16.14
N PRO A 51 19.18 -5.83 17.35
CA PRO A 51 20.51 -5.23 17.53
C PRO A 51 21.69 -5.91 16.80
N SER A 52 21.55 -7.21 16.52
CA SER A 52 22.58 -8.03 15.87
C SER A 52 22.30 -8.31 14.38
N ALA A 53 21.20 -7.79 13.84
CA ALA A 53 20.79 -8.01 12.46
C ALA A 53 20.94 -6.70 11.65
N LYS A 54 21.42 -6.79 10.40
CA LYS A 54 21.38 -5.65 9.46
C LYS A 54 19.97 -5.24 9.05
N GLY A 55 18.95 -5.99 9.49
CA GLY A 55 17.58 -5.87 9.03
C GLY A 55 17.38 -6.37 7.60
N PRO A 56 16.11 -6.56 7.19
CA PRO A 56 15.80 -6.82 5.79
C PRO A 56 16.04 -5.57 4.95
N ALA A 57 16.53 -5.75 3.71
CA ALA A 57 16.67 -4.64 2.76
C ALA A 57 15.31 -4.05 2.34
N VAL A 58 14.26 -4.87 2.36
CA VAL A 58 12.89 -4.49 2.01
C VAL A 58 11.91 -5.22 2.93
N ILE A 59 10.98 -4.48 3.51
CA ILE A 59 9.75 -5.01 4.08
C ILE A 59 8.62 -4.71 3.09
N GLY A 60 7.86 -5.72 2.70
CA GLY A 60 6.76 -5.52 1.76
C GLY A 60 6.09 -6.80 1.34
N CYS A 61 5.14 -6.67 0.42
CA CYS A 61 4.49 -7.80 -0.23
C CYS A 61 4.43 -7.62 -1.73
N SER A 62 4.17 -8.72 -2.44
CA SER A 62 3.83 -8.72 -3.84
C SER A 62 2.63 -9.62 -4.07
N ILE A 63 1.76 -9.21 -5.01
CA ILE A 63 0.63 -9.98 -5.50
C ILE A 63 0.84 -10.06 -7.00
N ASP A 64 1.37 -11.20 -7.46
CA ASP A 64 1.79 -11.41 -8.83
C ASP A 64 0.90 -12.44 -9.53
N PRO A 65 0.42 -12.16 -10.76
CA PRO A 65 -0.25 -13.16 -11.57
C PRO A 65 0.56 -14.44 -11.75
N THR A 66 -0.13 -15.58 -11.82
CA THR A 66 0.50 -16.84 -12.22
C THR A 66 0.89 -16.79 -13.71
N LYS A 67 1.90 -17.58 -14.10
CA LYS A 67 2.27 -17.71 -15.53
C LYS A 67 1.08 -18.14 -16.39
N GLU A 68 0.28 -19.08 -15.88
CA GLU A 68 -0.95 -19.54 -16.52
C GLU A 68 -2.00 -18.42 -16.62
N GLY A 69 -2.23 -17.69 -15.52
CA GLY A 69 -3.13 -16.54 -15.47
C GLY A 69 -2.78 -15.46 -16.49
N LEU A 70 -1.49 -15.18 -16.70
CA LEU A 70 -1.04 -14.24 -17.73
C LEU A 70 -1.36 -14.72 -19.15
N VAL A 71 -1.16 -16.01 -19.42
CA VAL A 71 -1.52 -16.61 -20.73
C VAL A 71 -3.02 -16.55 -20.96
N ASN A 72 -3.82 -16.85 -19.94
CA ASN A 72 -5.28 -16.82 -20.01
C ASN A 72 -5.79 -15.38 -20.18
N LEU A 73 -5.22 -14.41 -19.46
CA LEU A 73 -5.52 -12.99 -19.64
C LEU A 73 -5.22 -12.54 -21.07
N GLN A 74 -4.08 -12.94 -21.65
CA GLN A 74 -3.73 -12.57 -23.02
C GLN A 74 -4.75 -13.10 -24.03
N LYS A 75 -5.22 -14.35 -23.86
CA LYS A 75 -6.29 -14.93 -24.70
C LYS A 75 -7.60 -14.14 -24.56
N ALA A 76 -8.01 -13.86 -23.33
CA ALA A 76 -9.24 -13.11 -23.03
C ALA A 76 -9.22 -11.70 -23.64
N LEU A 77 -8.07 -11.00 -23.58
CA LEU A 77 -7.88 -9.68 -24.19
C LEU A 77 -8.09 -9.71 -25.71
N VAL A 78 -7.56 -10.74 -26.39
CA VAL A 78 -7.74 -10.91 -27.84
C VAL A 78 -9.21 -11.16 -28.19
N GLU A 79 -9.92 -11.97 -27.39
CA GLU A 79 -11.35 -12.23 -27.59
C GLU A 79 -12.21 -10.98 -27.39
N VAL A 80 -11.97 -10.23 -26.32
CA VAL A 80 -12.66 -8.96 -26.04
C VAL A 80 -12.42 -7.97 -27.16
N GLY A 81 -11.16 -7.78 -27.60
CA GLY A 81 -10.83 -6.86 -28.69
C GLY A 81 -11.48 -7.21 -30.03
N ARG A 82 -11.73 -8.51 -30.29
CA ARG A 82 -12.48 -8.96 -31.47
C ARG A 82 -13.97 -8.66 -31.38
N LYS A 83 -14.57 -8.81 -30.19
CA LYS A 83 -16.00 -8.62 -29.96
C LYS A 83 -16.39 -7.14 -29.82
N MET A 84 -15.49 -6.31 -29.27
CA MET A 84 -15.75 -4.91 -28.94
C MET A 84 -15.15 -3.96 -29.97
N ARG A 85 -15.90 -3.68 -31.04
CA ARG A 85 -15.50 -2.76 -32.13
C ARG A 85 -15.88 -1.30 -31.89
N THR A 86 -16.72 -1.04 -30.88
CA THR A 86 -17.21 0.29 -30.50
C THR A 86 -16.93 0.57 -29.03
N LYS A 87 -17.07 1.84 -28.60
CA LYS A 87 -16.90 2.21 -27.18
C LYS A 87 -17.90 1.42 -26.30
N PRO A 88 -17.44 0.72 -25.25
CA PRO A 88 -18.29 -0.07 -24.38
C PRO A 88 -19.31 0.80 -23.63
N THR A 89 -20.52 0.28 -23.41
CA THR A 89 -21.43 0.81 -22.38
C THR A 89 -20.86 0.52 -20.97
N PRO A 90 -21.32 1.21 -19.92
CA PRO A 90 -20.87 0.94 -18.54
C PRO A 90 -21.06 -0.53 -18.13
N GLN A 91 -22.19 -1.15 -18.51
CA GLN A 91 -22.43 -2.56 -18.21
C GLN A 91 -21.43 -3.48 -18.92
N GLN A 92 -21.17 -3.25 -20.22
CA GLN A 92 -20.20 -4.03 -20.98
C GLN A 92 -18.78 -3.86 -20.45
N ALA A 93 -18.43 -2.66 -19.98
CA ALA A 93 -17.14 -2.41 -19.34
C ALA A 93 -16.97 -3.26 -18.07
N ASN A 94 -18.02 -3.37 -17.25
CA ASN A 94 -18.03 -4.22 -16.06
C ASN A 94 -17.93 -5.72 -16.43
N ASP A 95 -18.67 -6.18 -17.44
CA ASP A 95 -18.63 -7.58 -17.88
C ASP A 95 -17.25 -7.95 -18.42
N VAL A 96 -16.61 -7.04 -19.18
CA VAL A 96 -15.23 -7.19 -19.65
C VAL A 96 -14.26 -7.24 -18.48
N ALA A 97 -14.37 -6.33 -17.50
CA ALA A 97 -13.49 -6.32 -16.33
C ALA A 97 -13.59 -7.64 -15.54
N ASN A 98 -14.81 -8.13 -15.31
CA ASN A 98 -15.04 -9.43 -14.65
C ASN A 98 -14.43 -10.59 -15.45
N HIS A 99 -14.63 -10.63 -16.77
CA HIS A 99 -14.07 -11.67 -17.63
C HIS A 99 -12.53 -11.68 -17.59
N LEU A 100 -11.90 -10.51 -17.65
CA LEU A 100 -10.44 -10.39 -17.57
C LEU A 100 -9.90 -10.80 -16.20
N ARG A 101 -10.60 -10.45 -15.11
CA ARG A 101 -10.27 -10.91 -13.75
C ARG A 101 -10.35 -12.43 -13.66
N ASP A 102 -11.44 -13.03 -14.12
CA ASP A 102 -11.64 -14.47 -14.03
C ASP A 102 -10.62 -15.24 -14.87
N ALA A 103 -10.22 -14.69 -16.03
CA ALA A 103 -9.15 -15.23 -16.84
C ALA A 103 -7.77 -15.14 -16.16
N LEU A 104 -7.48 -14.03 -15.47
CA LEU A 104 -6.24 -13.85 -14.72
C LEU A 104 -6.14 -14.83 -13.54
N GLY A 105 -7.27 -15.12 -12.90
CA GLY A 105 -7.38 -16.10 -11.82
C GLY A 105 -6.65 -15.69 -10.54
N LEU A 106 -6.43 -16.68 -9.67
CA LEU A 106 -5.71 -16.48 -8.41
C LEU A 106 -4.24 -16.10 -8.67
N GLN A 107 -3.73 -15.23 -7.81
CA GLN A 107 -2.39 -14.68 -7.89
C GLN A 107 -1.52 -15.20 -6.74
N ASN A 108 -0.21 -15.22 -6.96
CA ASN A 108 0.75 -15.60 -5.94
C ASN A 108 1.02 -14.41 -5.02
N VAL A 109 0.86 -14.62 -3.72
CA VAL A 109 1.20 -13.63 -2.69
C VAL A 109 2.54 -13.99 -2.09
N THR A 110 3.45 -13.02 -2.08
CA THR A 110 4.76 -13.14 -1.42
C THR A 110 4.90 -12.03 -0.39
N VAL A 111 5.47 -12.34 0.78
CA VAL A 111 5.79 -11.37 1.84
C VAL A 111 7.30 -11.43 2.06
N ASN A 112 7.94 -10.26 2.09
CA ASN A 112 9.38 -10.09 2.25
C ASN A 112 9.70 -9.28 3.51
N GLY A 113 10.82 -9.60 4.15
CA GLY A 113 11.36 -8.88 5.30
C GLY A 113 10.73 -9.22 6.65
N VAL A 114 9.50 -9.75 6.68
CA VAL A 114 8.81 -10.21 7.89
C VAL A 114 8.15 -11.57 7.68
N SER A 115 7.79 -12.26 8.77
CA SER A 115 7.10 -13.54 8.70
C SER A 115 5.69 -13.39 8.13
N PRO A 116 5.27 -14.23 7.15
CA PRO A 116 3.92 -14.18 6.58
C PRO A 116 2.81 -14.63 7.55
N LYS A 117 3.17 -15.13 8.74
CA LYS A 117 2.24 -15.61 9.77
C LYS A 117 1.92 -14.54 10.83
N THR A 118 2.05 -13.26 10.49
CA THR A 118 1.91 -12.13 11.42
C THR A 118 0.77 -11.21 11.00
N HIS A 119 0.22 -10.46 11.96
CA HIS A 119 -0.71 -9.37 11.67
C HIS A 119 -0.08 -8.35 10.71
N PHE A 120 1.17 -7.98 10.95
CA PHE A 120 2.01 -7.16 10.08
C PHE A 120 1.91 -7.58 8.59
N ALA A 121 2.19 -8.86 8.28
CA ALA A 121 2.13 -9.37 6.92
C ALA A 121 0.72 -9.32 6.32
N LYS A 122 -0.31 -9.59 7.12
CA LYS A 122 -1.71 -9.50 6.70
C LYS A 122 -2.06 -8.07 6.27
N VAL A 123 -1.68 -7.06 7.05
CA VAL A 123 -1.95 -5.65 6.74
C VAL A 123 -1.23 -5.21 5.47
N LEU A 124 0.05 -5.59 5.28
CA LEU A 124 0.78 -5.32 4.04
C LEU A 124 0.02 -5.82 2.80
N VAL A 125 -0.38 -7.10 2.83
CA VAL A 125 -1.09 -7.74 1.71
C VAL A 125 -2.48 -7.14 1.51
N GLU A 126 -3.23 -6.89 2.59
CA GLU A 126 -4.58 -6.33 2.48
C GLU A 126 -4.57 -4.90 1.93
N ALA A 127 -3.61 -4.07 2.36
CA ALA A 127 -3.49 -2.70 1.87
C ALA A 127 -3.14 -2.65 0.38
N ASP A 128 -2.20 -3.49 -0.09
CA ASP A 128 -1.86 -3.63 -1.51
C ASP A 128 -3.06 -4.15 -2.32
N TYR A 129 -3.71 -5.22 -1.84
CA TYR A 129 -4.89 -5.80 -2.48
C TYR A 129 -6.01 -4.77 -2.65
N LYS A 130 -6.39 -4.06 -1.59
CA LYS A 130 -7.44 -3.03 -1.65
C LYS A 130 -7.04 -1.86 -2.54
N MET A 131 -5.78 -1.43 -2.50
CA MET A 131 -5.29 -0.35 -3.35
C MET A 131 -5.40 -0.75 -4.83
N LYS A 132 -5.05 -1.99 -5.17
CA LYS A 132 -5.21 -2.53 -6.53
C LYS A 132 -6.68 -2.55 -6.95
N LEU A 133 -7.59 -3.04 -6.10
CA LEU A 133 -9.03 -3.04 -6.39
C LEU A 133 -9.58 -1.63 -6.62
N ILE A 134 -9.19 -0.65 -5.79
CA ILE A 134 -9.54 0.77 -5.96
C ILE A 134 -9.00 1.27 -7.30
N GLY A 135 -7.73 1.00 -7.61
CA GLY A 135 -7.08 1.42 -8.85
C GLY A 135 -7.81 0.93 -10.11
N ILE A 136 -8.27 -0.32 -10.09
CA ILE A 136 -9.01 -0.94 -11.20
C ILE A 136 -10.53 -0.67 -11.15
N GLY A 137 -11.02 0.10 -10.17
CA GLY A 137 -12.44 0.44 -10.03
C GLY A 137 -13.34 -0.71 -9.57
N MET A 138 -12.78 -1.74 -8.95
CA MET A 138 -13.50 -2.89 -8.40
C MET A 138 -13.81 -2.76 -6.91
N ASP A 139 -13.28 -1.73 -6.25
CA ASP A 139 -13.68 -1.33 -4.89
C ASP A 139 -14.08 0.15 -4.89
N THR A 140 -14.91 0.50 -3.91
CA THR A 140 -15.32 1.86 -3.65
C THR A 140 -14.12 2.71 -3.23
N LYS A 141 -14.07 3.93 -3.74
CA LYS A 141 -13.07 4.90 -3.31
C LYS A 141 -13.42 5.38 -1.89
N PRO A 142 -12.52 5.24 -0.91
CA PRO A 142 -12.79 5.72 0.45
C PRO A 142 -13.06 7.22 0.50
N VAL A 143 -12.46 7.99 -0.43
CA VAL A 143 -12.56 9.45 -0.52
C VAL A 143 -13.11 9.86 -1.88
N LYS A 144 -14.11 10.76 -1.91
CA LYS A 144 -14.85 11.16 -3.12
C LYS A 144 -13.95 11.78 -4.20
N ASN A 145 -12.99 12.60 -3.80
CA ASN A 145 -12.12 13.34 -4.73
C ASN A 145 -10.89 12.53 -5.19
N MET A 146 -10.79 11.27 -4.78
CA MET A 146 -9.73 10.40 -5.25
C MET A 146 -10.00 9.95 -6.69
N VAL A 147 -8.96 9.97 -7.51
CA VAL A 147 -8.97 9.38 -8.85
C VAL A 147 -8.65 7.89 -8.73
N SER A 148 -9.35 7.02 -9.46
CA SER A 148 -8.84 5.65 -9.71
C SER A 148 -8.11 5.63 -11.04
N TYR A 149 -7.20 4.68 -11.21
CA TYR A 149 -6.44 4.58 -12.45
C TYR A 149 -7.35 4.37 -13.68
N VAL A 150 -8.45 3.62 -13.55
CA VAL A 150 -9.43 3.45 -14.63
C VAL A 150 -10.15 4.73 -15.05
N ASP A 151 -10.23 5.76 -14.20
CA ASP A 151 -10.83 7.04 -14.57
C ASP A 151 -9.95 7.86 -15.52
N VAL A 152 -8.62 7.70 -15.42
CA VAL A 152 -7.63 8.54 -16.09
C VAL A 152 -6.78 7.79 -17.11
N ALA A 153 -6.86 6.46 -17.14
CA ALA A 153 -6.18 5.64 -18.11
C ALA A 153 -6.83 5.76 -19.50
N ASN A 154 -6.00 5.72 -20.55
CA ASN A 154 -6.50 5.55 -21.92
C ASN A 154 -7.15 4.15 -22.04
N PRO A 155 -8.38 4.01 -22.60
CA PRO A 155 -9.03 2.70 -22.79
C PRO A 155 -8.16 1.61 -23.45
N ALA A 156 -7.25 1.98 -24.36
CA ALA A 156 -6.30 1.05 -24.99
C ALA A 156 -5.08 0.69 -24.11
N ALA A 157 -4.82 1.48 -23.06
CA ALA A 157 -3.91 1.13 -21.98
C ALA A 157 -4.61 0.23 -20.96
N VAL A 158 -5.94 0.34 -20.80
CA VAL A 158 -6.69 -0.37 -19.75
C VAL A 158 -6.51 -1.89 -19.78
N SER A 159 -6.41 -2.46 -20.97
CA SER A 159 -6.21 -3.89 -21.18
C SER A 159 -4.82 -4.39 -20.75
N ARG A 160 -3.81 -3.52 -20.72
CA ARG A 160 -2.42 -3.82 -20.29
C ARG A 160 -2.21 -3.52 -18.79
N ASN A 161 -3.27 -3.10 -18.08
CA ASN A 161 -3.21 -2.58 -16.72
C ASN A 161 -3.03 -3.62 -15.62
N ALA A 162 -3.34 -4.90 -15.87
CA ALA A 162 -3.23 -5.97 -14.86
C ALA A 162 -1.80 -6.18 -14.33
N LEU A 163 -0.82 -5.49 -14.91
CA LEU A 163 0.60 -5.60 -14.62
C LEU A 163 1.22 -4.31 -14.05
N LYS A 164 0.42 -3.26 -13.81
CA LYS A 164 0.97 -2.02 -13.24
C LYS A 164 1.42 -2.25 -11.81
N ARG A 165 2.65 -1.84 -11.51
CA ARG A 165 3.27 -1.98 -10.19
C ARG A 165 3.18 -0.66 -9.45
N TRP A 166 2.54 -0.71 -8.29
CA TRP A 166 2.46 0.40 -7.34
C TRP A 166 3.01 -0.06 -6.00
N PHE A 167 3.61 0.87 -5.26
CA PHE A 167 4.31 0.59 -4.02
C PHE A 167 3.97 1.64 -2.98
N PHE A 168 3.71 1.21 -1.75
CA PHE A 168 3.69 2.10 -0.61
C PHE A 168 5.11 2.28 -0.10
N VAL A 169 5.53 3.53 0.07
CA VAL A 169 6.86 3.90 0.55
C VAL A 169 6.74 4.92 1.69
N PRO A 170 7.72 4.97 2.61
CA PRO A 170 7.78 6.02 3.61
C PRO A 170 7.79 7.41 2.98
N ASN A 171 7.09 8.37 3.60
CA ASN A 171 6.99 9.75 3.13
C ASN A 171 7.04 10.75 4.29
N TYR A 172 8.25 10.94 4.82
CA TYR A 172 8.51 11.91 5.88
C TYR A 172 9.13 13.18 5.31
N GLU A 173 8.77 14.31 5.88
CA GLU A 173 9.42 15.60 5.63
C GLU A 173 10.82 15.60 6.24
N CYS A 174 10.94 15.11 7.48
CA CYS A 174 12.21 14.90 8.16
C CYS A 174 12.08 13.94 9.35
N VAL A 175 13.23 13.48 9.84
CA VAL A 175 13.39 13.00 11.21
C VAL A 175 13.89 14.18 12.04
N ARG A 176 13.02 14.73 12.89
CA ARG A 176 13.39 15.79 13.82
C ARG A 176 14.06 15.16 15.03
N VAL A 177 15.22 15.68 15.42
CA VAL A 177 15.99 15.21 16.57
C VAL A 177 16.09 16.36 17.57
N ALA A 178 15.94 16.06 18.87
CA ALA A 178 16.14 17.04 19.93
C ALA A 178 17.62 17.43 20.07
N ASP A 179 17.88 18.62 20.62
CA ASP A 179 19.23 19.18 20.75
C ASP A 179 20.16 18.31 21.63
N ASP A 180 19.59 17.59 22.59
CA ASP A 180 20.29 16.63 23.46
C ASP A 180 20.50 15.25 22.82
N HIS A 181 19.95 15.02 21.62
CA HIS A 181 19.93 13.73 20.93
C HIS A 181 19.20 12.60 21.68
N GLU A 182 18.37 12.92 22.67
CA GLU A 182 17.61 11.95 23.48
C GLU A 182 16.16 11.77 22.98
N ALA A 183 15.74 12.50 21.94
CA ALA A 183 14.45 12.32 21.31
C ALA A 183 14.51 12.44 19.79
N MET A 184 13.67 11.67 19.11
CA MET A 184 13.39 11.84 17.70
C MET A 184 11.89 11.76 17.38
N GLU A 185 11.50 12.42 16.30
CA GLU A 185 10.14 12.47 15.80
C GLU A 185 10.13 12.34 14.29
N LEU A 186 9.23 11.48 13.79
CA LEU A 186 8.95 11.36 12.37
C LEU A 186 7.92 12.44 12.00
N VAL A 187 8.32 13.39 11.14
CA VAL A 187 7.46 14.52 10.73
C VAL A 187 6.91 14.25 9.33
N GLY A 188 5.59 14.38 9.15
CA GLY A 188 4.89 14.23 7.86
C GLY A 188 3.74 13.21 7.88
N ASP A 189 3.17 12.95 6.70
CA ASP A 189 2.01 12.05 6.52
C ASP A 189 2.38 10.56 6.50
N GLY A 190 3.68 10.24 6.51
CA GLY A 190 4.24 8.91 6.78
C GLY A 190 4.24 7.96 5.59
N VAL A 191 3.28 8.07 4.67
CA VAL A 191 3.13 7.13 3.55
C VAL A 191 2.84 7.84 2.23
N LYS A 192 3.50 7.38 1.16
CA LYS A 192 3.24 7.77 -0.23
C LYS A 192 3.02 6.52 -1.07
N LEU A 193 2.09 6.59 -2.03
CA LEU A 193 1.95 5.59 -3.08
C LEU A 193 2.79 6.06 -4.28
N VAL A 194 3.58 5.18 -4.87
CA VAL A 194 4.42 5.46 -6.04
C VAL A 194 4.25 4.41 -7.13
N GLY A 195 4.53 4.79 -8.38
CA GLY A 195 4.68 3.85 -9.49
C GLY A 195 6.07 3.22 -9.51
N GLU A 196 6.23 2.16 -10.30
CA GLU A 196 7.52 1.46 -10.51
C GLU A 196 8.68 2.39 -10.88
N ASP A 197 8.40 3.43 -11.67
CA ASP A 197 9.34 4.43 -12.15
C ASP A 197 9.91 5.35 -11.05
N GLU A 198 9.21 5.44 -9.91
CA GLU A 198 9.60 6.24 -8.75
C GLU A 198 10.27 5.40 -7.64
N VAL A 199 10.32 4.07 -7.76
CA VAL A 199 10.93 3.21 -6.74
C VAL A 199 12.45 3.19 -6.87
N VAL A 200 13.12 3.46 -5.75
CA VAL A 200 14.56 3.26 -5.58
C VAL A 200 14.77 1.86 -4.99
N GLY A 201 15.52 1.01 -5.69
CA GLY A 201 15.92 -0.31 -5.22
C GLY A 201 16.86 -0.24 -4.01
N GLY A 202 17.02 -1.36 -3.30
CA GLY A 202 17.90 -1.44 -2.12
C GLY A 202 19.39 -1.19 -2.41
N ASP A 203 19.79 -1.14 -3.68
CA ASP A 203 21.11 -0.77 -4.17
C ASP A 203 21.23 0.74 -4.50
N GLY A 204 20.19 1.53 -4.23
CA GLY A 204 20.14 2.96 -4.52
C GLY A 204 19.81 3.30 -5.98
N ASN A 205 19.60 2.29 -6.84
CA ASN A 205 19.28 2.51 -8.25
C ASN A 205 17.77 2.65 -8.45
N ARG A 206 17.36 3.65 -9.24
CA ARG A 206 15.95 3.76 -9.68
C ARG A 206 15.68 2.74 -10.77
N THR A 207 14.59 2.01 -10.64
CA THR A 207 14.11 1.09 -11.68
C THR A 207 13.50 1.92 -12.82
N GLN A 208 14.31 2.40 -13.77
CA GLN A 208 13.79 3.05 -14.97
C GLN A 208 13.25 2.01 -15.96
N THR A 209 12.07 1.46 -15.68
CA THR A 209 11.36 0.57 -16.60
C THR A 209 10.32 1.37 -17.42
N GLY A 210 10.82 2.14 -18.38
CA GLY A 210 10.01 2.67 -19.49
C GLY A 210 9.34 4.03 -19.29
N THR A 211 8.49 4.39 -20.26
CA THR A 211 7.84 5.71 -20.38
C THR A 211 6.90 5.98 -19.21
N ALA A 212 7.06 7.13 -18.55
CA ALA A 212 6.21 7.58 -17.44
C ALA A 212 4.73 7.48 -17.79
N ASP A 213 3.98 6.70 -17.02
CA ASP A 213 2.55 6.52 -17.20
C ASP A 213 1.79 7.63 -16.48
N ALA A 214 1.35 8.63 -17.24
CA ALA A 214 0.62 9.77 -16.71
C ALA A 214 -0.67 9.37 -15.97
N GLY A 215 -1.31 8.24 -16.32
CA GLY A 215 -2.48 7.74 -15.60
C GLY A 215 -2.09 7.16 -14.24
N SER A 216 -1.05 6.33 -14.22
CA SER A 216 -0.48 5.78 -12.98
C SER A 216 -0.06 6.90 -12.03
N LYS A 217 0.66 7.90 -12.54
CA LYS A 217 1.13 9.05 -11.75
C LYS A 217 -0.02 9.84 -11.13
N LYS A 218 -1.10 10.09 -11.89
CA LYS A 218 -2.30 10.76 -11.38
C LYS A 218 -2.98 9.96 -10.27
N PHE A 219 -3.05 8.63 -10.41
CA PHE A 219 -3.60 7.75 -9.39
C PHE A 219 -2.75 7.80 -8.11
N THR A 220 -1.43 7.60 -8.23
CA THR A 220 -0.51 7.57 -7.09
C THR A 220 -0.44 8.92 -6.36
N ASP A 221 -0.42 10.04 -7.11
CA ASP A 221 -0.47 11.39 -6.55
C ASP A 221 -1.80 11.65 -5.83
N SER A 222 -2.91 11.28 -6.45
CA SER A 222 -4.24 11.45 -5.85
C SER A 222 -4.40 10.60 -4.59
N PHE A 223 -3.89 9.37 -4.58
CA PHE A 223 -3.96 8.47 -3.43
C PHE A 223 -3.11 9.02 -2.29
N THR A 224 -1.87 9.44 -2.58
CA THR A 224 -0.97 10.04 -1.61
C THR A 224 -1.57 11.29 -0.99
N LYS A 225 -2.08 12.21 -1.80
CA LYS A 225 -2.72 13.45 -1.31
C LYS A 225 -3.93 13.18 -0.43
N ALA A 226 -4.68 12.12 -0.71
CA ALA A 226 -5.86 11.74 0.05
C ALA A 226 -5.55 10.79 1.23
N TYR A 227 -4.29 10.37 1.41
CA TYR A 227 -3.92 9.31 2.35
C TYR A 227 -4.41 9.55 3.79
N PRO A 228 -4.30 10.76 4.38
CA PRO A 228 -4.79 11.01 5.73
C PRO A 228 -6.30 10.81 5.90
N GLU A 229 -7.09 11.06 4.84
CA GLU A 229 -8.54 10.81 4.87
C GLU A 229 -8.84 9.33 4.56
N ILE A 230 -8.10 8.71 3.65
CA ILE A 230 -8.19 7.28 3.35
C ILE A 230 -7.93 6.45 4.61
N ALA A 231 -6.86 6.74 5.35
CA ALA A 231 -6.48 6.03 6.58
C ALA A 231 -7.54 6.12 7.68
N ARG A 232 -8.34 7.19 7.73
CA ARG A 232 -9.47 7.33 8.66
C ARG A 232 -10.72 6.57 8.24
N ARG A 233 -10.93 6.36 6.94
CA ARG A 233 -12.14 5.70 6.41
C ARG A 233 -11.94 4.22 6.14
N ALA A 234 -10.72 3.82 5.82
CA ALA A 234 -10.31 2.45 5.57
C ALA A 234 -9.13 2.15 6.50
N THR A 235 -9.47 1.65 7.70
CA THR A 235 -8.56 1.45 8.85
C THR A 235 -7.26 0.73 8.49
N VAL A 236 -7.28 -0.18 7.51
CA VAL A 236 -6.10 -0.90 7.01
C VAL A 236 -4.96 0.03 6.56
N TYR A 237 -5.27 1.21 6.01
CA TYR A 237 -4.24 2.17 5.61
C TYR A 237 -3.71 2.96 6.81
N GLY A 238 -4.52 3.14 7.87
CA GLY A 238 -4.01 3.64 9.15
C GLY A 238 -3.04 2.66 9.80
N GLU A 239 -3.37 1.36 9.77
CA GLU A 239 -2.46 0.33 10.26
C GLU A 239 -1.20 0.23 9.39
N LEU A 240 -1.32 0.28 8.06
CA LEU A 240 -0.15 0.30 7.18
C LEU A 240 0.80 1.45 7.53
N ARG A 241 0.26 2.64 7.81
CA ARG A 241 1.07 3.76 8.32
C ARG A 241 1.76 3.39 9.63
N ASN A 242 1.04 2.83 10.60
CA ASN A 242 1.65 2.39 11.86
C ASN A 242 2.79 1.39 11.61
N LEU A 243 2.62 0.42 10.69
CA LEU A 243 3.67 -0.54 10.34
C LEU A 243 4.92 0.14 9.76
N ILE A 244 4.74 1.14 8.90
CA ILE A 244 5.82 1.92 8.30
C ILE A 244 6.52 2.76 9.38
N ASP A 245 5.76 3.48 10.21
CA ASP A 245 6.27 4.30 11.31
C ASP A 245 7.10 3.46 12.29
N LEU A 246 6.61 2.27 12.67
CA LEU A 246 7.32 1.33 13.54
C LEU A 246 8.58 0.72 12.90
N SER A 247 8.63 0.61 11.58
CA SER A 247 9.80 0.05 10.87
C SER A 247 10.90 1.08 10.67
N VAL A 248 10.56 2.37 10.76
CA VAL A 248 11.48 3.49 10.53
C VAL A 248 12.02 4.05 11.83
N ALA A 249 11.19 4.10 12.88
CA ALA A 249 11.54 4.57 14.22
C ALA A 249 12.52 3.62 14.92
#